data_AF-A0A8T1S5K2-F1
#
_entry.id   AF-A0A8T1S5K2-F1
#
_cell.length_a   1.000
_cell.length_b   1.000
_cell.length_c   1.000
_cell.angle_alpha   90.00
_cell.angle_beta   90.00
_cell.angle_gamma   90.00
#
_symmetry.space_group_name_H-M   'P 1'
#
loop_
_entity.id
_entity.type
_entity.pdbx_description
1 polymer ?
#
loop_
_entity_poly.entity_id
_entity_poly.type
_entity_poly.pdbx_seq_one_letter_code
_entity_poly.pdbx_strand_id
1 'polypeptide(L)'
;MYLRNAMESESITTLREEVQCLTNENVQLQDKNERLYTKLGELQEKMGKLAGSKTALSSRLVFSEEEKLKISKDLIDLQIETNKMREQYEAENFELKNMILTLENRILELELHDEKVTGEHDTLQERLHTVETNRKEMADEYIILKSNYIALGKEHEQEVAKNEKLSIELLNLVNTRSSLPQSWSPWSQALANETSAELERVRAVVHCLSARKVKPEDIVASEHERRKLERHLLGNQDHIKAEIEKMKQTYDSQQLKLEQRVVAMGKELQQAKRVIRNTQHKLVEQSAVLLTSQSQLKEVEVENSQLQLQLKELNEEYRCRLTQYIKDLAEYMDCKSNASKGPNKVPADHVYMKRFVDGMMKDIQAAHKSREEQLAGAVRGYKKRMQNLVKRHENLLIAYRMQREQIQSQGSSKMDPGPPEFHFTITDSELLTSTTQELNQLREDKAKLETQLHELQEKKRLSESSALGPSLHHKLDEEGWAEIRKQLREFTHTTQEDLERERSQLLTQAIVAEEQVLELQEYVDKHLARYKQEILRLRKLVGSEAPRAFSAGASDAHVMQRYKRITSHEL
;
A
#
# COMPACT_ATOMS: atom_id res chain seq x y z
N MET A 1 -132.37 -43.19 35.24
CA MET A 1 -131.49 -42.85 34.10
C MET A 1 -131.05 -41.38 34.12
N TYR A 2 -131.95 -40.39 34.21
CA TYR A 2 -131.58 -38.96 34.10
C TYR A 2 -130.46 -38.44 35.03
N LEU A 3 -130.38 -38.89 36.28
CA LEU A 3 -129.32 -38.44 37.22
C LEU A 3 -127.90 -38.90 36.84
N ARG A 4 -127.74 -40.05 36.15
CA ARG A 4 -126.43 -40.56 35.75
C ARG A 4 -125.84 -39.74 34.60
N ASN A 5 -126.65 -39.44 33.59
CA ASN A 5 -126.24 -38.60 32.45
C ASN A 5 -125.89 -37.17 32.88
N ALA A 6 -126.54 -36.63 33.92
CA ALA A 6 -126.19 -35.32 34.47
C ALA A 6 -124.78 -35.33 35.10
N MET A 7 -124.49 -36.28 35.99
CA MET A 7 -123.16 -36.43 36.60
C MET A 7 -122.07 -36.76 35.58
N GLU A 8 -122.37 -37.56 34.55
CA GLU A 8 -121.45 -37.82 33.44
C GLU A 8 -121.21 -36.55 32.61
N SER A 9 -122.25 -35.72 32.36
CA SER A 9 -122.07 -34.44 31.67
C SER A 9 -121.25 -33.43 32.47
N GLU A 10 -121.47 -33.31 33.79
CA GLU A 10 -120.65 -32.47 34.68
C GLU A 10 -119.20 -32.94 34.72
N SER A 11 -118.96 -34.27 34.82
CA SER A 11 -117.61 -34.86 34.79
C SER A 11 -116.91 -34.64 33.44
N ILE A 12 -117.65 -34.64 32.33
CA ILE A 12 -117.10 -34.35 30.99
C ILE A 12 -116.82 -32.85 30.84
N THR A 13 -117.60 -31.96 31.47
CA THR A 13 -117.29 -30.51 31.48
C THR A 13 -116.09 -30.18 32.36
N THR A 14 -115.96 -30.76 33.56
CA THR A 14 -114.78 -30.52 34.41
C THR A 14 -113.51 -31.05 33.77
N LEU A 15 -113.52 -32.26 33.18
CA LEU A 15 -112.38 -32.79 32.42
C LEU A 15 -112.04 -31.92 31.20
N ARG A 16 -113.04 -31.33 30.53
CA ARG A 16 -112.81 -30.38 29.41
C ARG A 16 -112.18 -29.07 29.89
N GLU A 17 -112.61 -28.56 31.04
CA GLU A 17 -112.05 -27.36 31.67
C GLU A 17 -110.63 -27.61 32.18
N GLU A 18 -110.35 -28.76 32.80
CA GLU A 18 -109.01 -29.20 33.18
C GLU A 18 -108.08 -29.31 31.96
N VAL A 19 -108.54 -29.94 30.86
CA VAL A 19 -107.78 -30.00 29.60
C VAL A 19 -107.58 -28.60 29.00
N GLN A 20 -108.55 -27.69 29.09
CA GLN A 20 -108.38 -26.31 28.62
C GLN A 20 -107.38 -25.53 29.49
N CYS A 21 -107.37 -25.74 30.80
CA CYS A 21 -106.39 -25.17 31.71
C CYS A 21 -104.98 -25.71 31.45
N LEU A 22 -104.83 -27.04 31.30
CA LEU A 22 -103.55 -27.69 31.01
C LEU A 22 -103.00 -27.33 29.62
N THR A 23 -103.86 -27.09 28.62
CA THR A 23 -103.42 -26.61 27.30
C THR A 23 -103.00 -25.14 27.36
N ASN A 24 -103.76 -24.27 28.05
CA ASN A 24 -103.37 -22.88 28.29
C ASN A 24 -102.04 -22.78 29.08
N GLU A 25 -101.84 -23.64 30.08
CA GLU A 25 -100.59 -23.72 30.84
C GLU A 25 -99.43 -24.22 29.97
N ASN A 26 -99.63 -25.25 29.14
CA ASN A 26 -98.62 -25.70 28.18
C ASN A 26 -98.23 -24.60 27.19
N VAL A 27 -99.18 -23.82 26.66
CA VAL A 27 -98.88 -22.67 25.79
C VAL A 27 -98.05 -21.63 26.54
N GLN A 28 -98.40 -21.29 27.79
CA GLN A 28 -97.59 -20.39 28.61
C GLN A 28 -96.18 -20.94 28.91
N LEU A 29 -96.03 -22.25 29.07
CA LEU A 29 -94.74 -22.90 29.27
C LEU A 29 -93.91 -22.89 27.97
N GLN A 30 -94.53 -23.11 26.81
CA GLN A 30 -93.89 -22.96 25.50
C GLN A 30 -93.39 -21.52 25.29
N ASP A 31 -94.25 -20.53 25.50
CA ASP A 31 -93.91 -19.09 25.47
C ASP A 31 -92.72 -18.74 26.39
N LYS A 32 -92.71 -19.27 27.61
CA LYS A 32 -91.60 -19.08 28.56
C LYS A 32 -90.33 -19.77 28.07
N ASN A 33 -90.43 -20.97 27.51
CA ASN A 33 -89.30 -21.75 27.02
C ASN A 33 -88.67 -21.09 25.77
N GLU A 34 -89.47 -20.62 24.81
CA GLU A 34 -88.99 -19.84 23.67
C GLU A 34 -88.25 -18.57 24.10
N ARG A 35 -88.79 -17.83 25.09
CA ARG A 35 -88.11 -16.67 25.70
C ARG A 35 -86.84 -17.02 26.46
N LEU A 36 -86.67 -18.27 26.91
CA LEU A 36 -85.42 -18.76 27.49
C LEU A 36 -84.42 -19.14 26.40
N TYR A 37 -84.85 -19.79 25.31
CA TYR A 37 -84.00 -20.12 24.17
C TYR A 37 -83.47 -18.87 23.45
N THR A 38 -84.29 -17.82 23.25
CA THR A 38 -83.79 -16.56 22.65
C THR A 38 -82.76 -15.88 23.55
N LYS A 39 -83.00 -15.81 24.87
CA LYS A 39 -82.02 -15.30 25.84
C LYS A 39 -80.73 -16.15 25.89
N LEU A 40 -80.84 -17.47 25.79
CA LEU A 40 -79.69 -18.37 25.72
C LEU A 40 -78.86 -18.09 24.46
N GLY A 41 -79.52 -17.92 23.31
CA GLY A 41 -78.90 -17.53 22.05
C GLY A 41 -78.19 -16.18 22.12
N GLU A 42 -78.85 -15.15 22.69
CA GLU A 42 -78.22 -13.85 22.92
C GLU A 42 -76.99 -13.94 23.85
N LEU A 43 -77.06 -14.74 24.91
CA LEU A 43 -75.94 -14.94 25.83
C LEU A 43 -74.79 -15.68 25.14
N GLN A 44 -75.09 -16.68 24.32
CA GLN A 44 -74.10 -17.41 23.52
C GLN A 44 -73.45 -16.49 22.47
N GLU A 45 -74.22 -15.61 21.81
CA GLU A 45 -73.69 -14.63 20.86
C GLU A 45 -72.81 -13.58 21.56
N LYS A 46 -73.25 -13.06 22.72
CA LYS A 46 -72.45 -12.14 23.57
C LYS A 46 -71.16 -12.81 24.04
N MET A 47 -71.21 -14.09 24.42
CA MET A 47 -70.05 -14.89 24.81
C MET A 47 -69.08 -15.12 23.63
N GLY A 48 -69.60 -15.41 22.43
CA GLY A 48 -68.80 -15.52 21.20
C GLY A 48 -68.12 -14.21 20.83
N LYS A 49 -68.83 -13.08 20.92
CA LYS A 49 -68.27 -11.73 20.73
C LYS A 49 -67.20 -11.40 21.76
N LEU A 50 -67.40 -11.79 23.02
CA LEU A 50 -66.43 -11.60 24.11
C LEU A 50 -65.18 -12.48 23.94
N ALA A 51 -65.34 -13.72 23.47
CA ALA A 51 -64.21 -14.60 23.14
C ALA A 51 -63.41 -14.04 21.96
N GLY A 52 -64.09 -13.59 20.90
CA GLY A 52 -63.45 -12.94 19.75
C GLY A 52 -62.68 -11.67 20.12
N SER A 53 -63.27 -10.79 20.94
CA SER A 53 -62.58 -9.57 21.40
C SER A 53 -61.42 -9.88 22.35
N LYS A 54 -61.54 -10.88 23.23
CA LYS A 54 -60.45 -11.35 24.08
C LYS A 54 -59.26 -11.86 23.24
N THR A 55 -59.52 -12.69 22.22
CA THR A 55 -58.46 -13.18 21.32
C THR A 55 -57.82 -12.04 20.52
N ALA A 56 -58.61 -11.10 19.99
CA ALA A 56 -58.10 -9.95 19.25
C ALA A 56 -57.29 -8.96 20.12
N LEU A 57 -57.64 -8.80 21.40
CA LEU A 57 -56.83 -8.03 22.34
C LEU A 57 -55.53 -8.77 22.68
N SER A 58 -55.59 -10.10 22.86
CA SER A 58 -54.40 -10.93 23.11
C SER A 58 -53.40 -10.89 21.96
N SER A 59 -53.86 -10.97 20.70
CA SER A 59 -52.96 -10.91 19.54
C SER A 59 -52.35 -9.52 19.35
N ARG A 60 -53.11 -8.44 19.62
CA ARG A 60 -52.57 -7.07 19.62
C ARG A 60 -51.53 -6.85 20.72
N LEU A 61 -51.72 -7.43 21.90
CA LEU A 61 -50.73 -7.37 22.97
C LEU A 61 -49.42 -8.04 22.55
N VAL A 62 -49.49 -9.29 22.07
CA VAL A 62 -48.30 -10.04 21.58
C VAL A 62 -47.56 -9.24 20.50
N PHE A 63 -48.27 -8.71 19.50
CA PHE A 63 -47.65 -7.88 18.45
C PHE A 63 -46.95 -6.64 19.02
N SER A 64 -47.57 -5.94 19.98
CA SER A 64 -46.95 -4.77 20.62
C SER A 64 -45.73 -5.13 21.50
N GLU A 65 -45.69 -6.34 22.05
CA GLU A 65 -44.52 -6.86 22.78
C GLU A 65 -43.40 -7.25 21.83
N GLU A 66 -43.72 -7.86 20.68
CA GLU A 66 -42.77 -8.15 19.59
C GLU A 66 -42.16 -6.86 19.01
N GLU A 67 -42.97 -5.84 18.73
CA GLU A 67 -42.50 -4.51 18.29
C GLU A 67 -41.59 -3.86 19.34
N LYS A 68 -41.97 -3.93 20.63
CA LYS A 68 -41.16 -3.40 21.72
C LYS A 68 -39.82 -4.14 21.84
N LEU A 69 -39.80 -5.47 21.70
CA LEU A 69 -38.57 -6.27 21.69
C LEU A 69 -37.70 -5.95 20.47
N LYS A 70 -38.30 -5.74 19.30
CA LYS A 70 -37.60 -5.32 18.08
C LYS A 70 -36.94 -3.95 18.25
N ILE A 71 -37.67 -2.95 18.75
CA ILE A 71 -37.12 -1.62 19.08
C ILE A 71 -36.03 -1.72 20.16
N SER A 72 -36.21 -2.55 21.18
CA SER A 72 -35.20 -2.75 22.24
C SER A 72 -33.92 -3.38 21.70
N LYS A 73 -34.03 -4.35 20.78
CA LYS A 73 -32.90 -4.92 20.07
C LYS A 73 -32.19 -3.86 19.23
N ASP A 74 -32.92 -3.13 18.40
CA ASP A 74 -32.33 -2.16 17.48
C ASP A 74 -31.64 -1.01 18.25
N LEU A 75 -32.14 -0.64 19.43
CA LEU A 75 -31.46 0.28 20.34
C LEU A 75 -30.14 -0.29 20.90
N ILE A 76 -30.08 -1.57 21.24
CA ILE A 76 -28.85 -2.24 21.69
C ILE A 76 -27.85 -2.34 20.54
N ASP A 77 -28.31 -2.71 19.34
CA ASP A 77 -27.46 -2.79 18.15
C ASP A 77 -26.84 -1.40 17.83
N LEU A 78 -27.63 -0.32 17.89
CA LEU A 78 -27.15 1.06 17.76
C LEU A 78 -26.17 1.47 18.88
N GLN A 79 -26.37 1.02 20.12
CA GLN A 79 -25.42 1.26 21.22
C GLN A 79 -24.10 0.53 20.99
N ILE A 80 -24.13 -0.70 20.47
CA ILE A 80 -22.95 -1.48 20.10
C ILE A 80 -22.21 -0.80 18.94
N GLU A 81 -22.90 -0.34 17.90
CA GLU A 81 -22.30 0.42 16.81
C GLU A 81 -21.68 1.73 17.29
N THR A 82 -22.38 2.48 18.15
CA THR A 82 -21.86 3.72 18.76
C THR A 82 -20.59 3.45 19.58
N ASN A 83 -20.54 2.35 20.33
CA ASN A 83 -19.36 1.96 21.09
C ASN A 83 -18.20 1.54 20.17
N LYS A 84 -18.45 0.75 19.12
CA LYS A 84 -17.43 0.39 18.12
C LYS A 84 -16.83 1.62 17.43
N MET A 85 -17.66 2.57 17.01
CA MET A 85 -17.18 3.83 16.42
C MET A 85 -16.32 4.61 17.43
N ARG A 86 -16.73 4.67 18.70
CA ARG A 86 -15.96 5.32 19.77
C ARG A 86 -14.62 4.63 20.03
N GLU A 87 -14.58 3.29 20.06
CA GLU A 87 -13.34 2.50 20.18
C GLU A 87 -12.40 2.76 19.00
N GLN A 88 -12.92 2.87 17.76
CA GLN A 88 -12.14 3.25 16.57
C GLN A 88 -11.57 4.67 16.71
N TYR A 89 -12.39 5.66 17.08
CA TYR A 89 -11.90 7.03 17.31
C TYR A 89 -10.86 7.12 18.44
N GLU A 90 -11.00 6.32 19.51
CA GLU A 90 -10.02 6.25 20.58
C GLU A 90 -8.70 5.64 20.05
N ALA A 91 -8.75 4.55 19.28
CA ALA A 91 -7.59 3.91 18.66
C ALA A 91 -6.85 4.85 17.67
N GLU A 92 -7.57 5.47 16.73
CA GLU A 92 -7.02 6.47 15.79
C GLU A 92 -6.36 7.63 16.54
N ASN A 93 -6.96 8.10 17.65
CA ASN A 93 -6.41 9.17 18.48
C ASN A 93 -5.12 8.73 19.20
N PHE A 94 -4.98 7.46 19.61
CA PHE A 94 -3.72 6.93 20.12
C PHE A 94 -2.64 6.82 19.02
N GLU A 95 -3.00 6.36 17.82
CA GLU A 95 -2.08 6.31 16.67
C GLU A 95 -1.60 7.71 16.27
N LEU A 96 -2.51 8.68 16.18
CA LEU A 96 -2.18 10.08 15.88
C LEU A 96 -1.29 10.71 16.96
N LYS A 97 -1.54 10.43 18.25
CA LYS A 97 -0.65 10.88 19.33
C LYS A 97 0.75 10.28 19.24
N ASN A 98 0.85 8.99 18.91
CA ASN A 98 2.15 8.35 18.68
C ASN A 98 2.87 8.97 17.48
N MET A 99 2.15 9.25 16.38
CA MET A 99 2.71 9.94 15.22
C MET A 99 3.20 11.37 15.57
N ILE A 100 2.41 12.13 16.34
CA ILE A 100 2.81 13.46 16.84
C ILE A 100 4.09 13.35 17.67
N LEU A 101 4.17 12.42 18.64
CA LEU A 101 5.38 12.22 19.44
C LEU A 101 6.61 11.84 18.59
N THR A 102 6.45 11.02 17.55
CA THR A 102 7.57 10.70 16.63
C THR A 102 8.01 11.91 15.80
N LEU A 103 7.06 12.77 15.39
CA LEU A 103 7.35 14.00 14.65
C LEU A 103 7.99 15.06 15.55
N GLU A 104 7.52 15.21 16.79
CA GLU A 104 8.13 16.10 17.81
C GLU A 104 9.57 15.68 18.12
N ASN A 105 9.82 14.39 18.37
CA ASN A 105 11.18 13.87 18.52
C ASN A 105 12.05 14.17 17.29
N ARG A 106 11.50 14.03 16.07
CA ARG A 106 12.23 14.32 14.84
C ARG A 106 12.51 15.82 14.64
N ILE A 107 11.62 16.70 15.11
CA ILE A 107 11.84 18.15 15.12
C ILE A 107 12.99 18.49 16.08
N LEU A 108 12.97 17.95 17.31
CA LEU A 108 14.05 18.14 18.29
C LEU A 108 15.42 17.65 17.78
N GLU A 109 15.46 16.51 17.06
CA GLU A 109 16.68 16.05 16.38
C GLU A 109 17.18 17.04 15.32
N LEU A 110 16.26 17.63 14.54
CA LEU A 110 16.60 18.61 13.50
C LEU A 110 17.07 19.94 14.09
N GLU A 111 16.43 20.43 15.15
CA GLU A 111 16.85 21.63 15.89
C GLU A 111 18.27 21.44 16.47
N LEU A 112 18.54 20.30 17.12
CA LEU A 112 19.89 19.94 17.60
C LEU A 112 20.92 19.71 16.49
N HIS A 113 20.49 19.50 15.25
CA HIS A 113 21.39 19.46 14.09
C HIS A 113 21.65 20.86 13.53
N ASP A 114 20.64 21.74 13.52
CA ASP A 114 20.78 23.13 13.09
C ASP A 114 21.69 23.93 14.04
N GLU A 115 21.51 23.78 15.37
CA GLU A 115 22.39 24.39 16.38
C GLU A 115 23.87 23.99 16.21
N LYS A 116 24.15 22.75 15.80
CA LYS A 116 25.51 22.29 15.53
C LYS A 116 26.09 22.92 14.26
N VAL A 117 25.29 22.98 13.19
CA VAL A 117 25.71 23.56 11.91
C VAL A 117 25.90 25.07 12.01
N THR A 118 25.05 25.77 12.77
CA THR A 118 25.21 27.20 13.07
C THR A 118 26.45 27.45 13.93
N GLY A 119 26.69 26.64 14.97
CA GLY A 119 27.94 26.69 15.74
C GLY A 119 29.20 26.44 14.89
N GLU A 120 29.19 25.44 14.00
CA GLU A 120 30.29 25.21 13.05
C GLU A 120 30.47 26.40 12.09
N HIS A 121 29.38 26.94 11.55
CA HIS A 121 29.38 28.13 10.69
C HIS A 121 30.03 29.33 11.38
N ASP A 122 29.64 29.63 12.62
CA ASP A 122 30.13 30.79 13.36
C ASP A 122 31.63 30.65 13.69
N THR A 123 32.09 29.47 14.09
CA THR A 123 33.55 29.23 14.27
C THR A 123 34.35 29.35 12.97
N LEU A 124 33.76 28.98 11.81
CA LEU A 124 34.39 29.20 10.51
C LEU A 124 34.37 30.67 10.11
N GLN A 125 33.32 31.42 10.45
CA GLN A 125 33.22 32.86 10.22
C GLN A 125 34.24 33.65 11.05
N GLU A 126 34.43 33.32 12.33
CA GLU A 126 35.49 33.89 13.17
C GLU A 126 36.89 33.59 12.62
N ARG A 127 37.13 32.35 12.16
CA ARG A 127 38.40 31.96 11.53
C ARG A 127 38.63 32.68 10.20
N LEU A 128 37.59 32.91 9.40
CA LEU A 128 37.69 33.73 8.20
C LEU A 128 38.03 35.19 8.56
N HIS A 129 37.35 35.76 9.56
CA HIS A 129 37.56 37.14 9.98
C HIS A 129 39.00 37.38 10.49
N THR A 130 39.54 36.47 11.30
CA THR A 130 40.94 36.54 11.77
C THR A 130 41.96 36.39 10.63
N VAL A 131 41.68 35.57 9.61
CA VAL A 131 42.53 35.52 8.40
C VAL A 131 42.42 36.82 7.59
N GLU A 132 41.25 37.44 7.52
CA GLU A 132 41.06 38.73 6.84
C GLU A 132 41.75 39.89 7.55
N THR A 133 41.77 39.94 8.90
CA THR A 133 42.52 40.95 9.66
C THR A 133 44.01 40.78 9.44
N ASN A 134 44.54 39.55 9.60
CA ASN A 134 45.96 39.26 9.37
C ASN A 134 46.40 39.61 7.93
N ARG A 135 45.51 39.41 6.93
CA ARG A 135 45.77 39.80 5.53
C ARG A 135 45.81 41.32 5.33
N LYS A 136 45.02 42.09 6.10
CA LYS A 136 45.06 43.58 6.07
C LYS A 136 46.35 44.07 6.72
N GLU A 137 46.68 43.57 7.91
CA GLU A 137 47.91 43.90 8.63
C GLU A 137 49.16 43.63 7.78
N MET A 138 49.26 42.45 7.16
CA MET A 138 50.34 42.11 6.22
C MET A 138 50.41 43.04 4.99
N ALA A 139 49.27 43.56 4.51
CA ALA A 139 49.25 44.51 3.41
C ALA A 139 49.73 45.90 3.86
N ASP A 140 49.37 46.34 5.06
CA ASP A 140 49.80 47.59 5.65
C ASP A 140 51.31 47.57 5.98
N GLU A 141 51.81 46.46 6.55
CA GLU A 141 53.25 46.21 6.72
C GLU A 141 54.01 46.27 5.39
N TYR A 142 53.47 45.65 4.32
CA TYR A 142 54.07 45.71 2.99
C TYR A 142 54.09 47.15 2.42
N ILE A 143 53.06 47.96 2.66
CA ILE A 143 53.02 49.37 2.25
C ILE A 143 54.08 50.19 3.00
N ILE A 144 54.24 49.98 4.31
CA ILE A 144 55.28 50.62 5.13
C ILE A 144 56.67 50.21 4.63
N LEU A 145 56.91 48.91 4.45
CA LEU A 145 58.19 48.38 3.99
C LEU A 145 58.55 48.91 2.59
N LYS A 146 57.60 48.93 1.66
CA LYS A 146 57.78 49.52 0.32
C LYS A 146 58.12 51.01 0.39
N SER A 147 57.48 51.75 1.31
CA SER A 147 57.77 53.18 1.52
C SER A 147 59.19 53.39 2.06
N ASN A 148 59.63 52.54 3.00
CA ASN A 148 61.00 52.55 3.52
C ASN A 148 62.05 52.24 2.43
N TYR A 149 61.80 51.24 1.57
CA TYR A 149 62.69 50.95 0.44
C TYR A 149 62.78 52.10 -0.56
N ILE A 150 61.67 52.81 -0.83
CA ILE A 150 61.66 54.01 -1.68
C ILE A 150 62.45 55.16 -1.03
N ALA A 151 62.37 55.32 0.30
CA ALA A 151 63.17 56.32 1.02
C ALA A 151 64.68 55.99 0.97
N LEU A 152 65.06 54.75 1.28
CA LEU A 152 66.45 54.29 1.22
C LEU A 152 67.04 54.37 -0.20
N GLY A 153 66.23 54.09 -1.23
CA GLY A 153 66.62 54.29 -2.63
C GLY A 153 66.98 55.75 -2.94
N LYS A 154 66.19 56.71 -2.46
CA LYS A 154 66.48 58.15 -2.61
C LYS A 154 67.72 58.61 -1.84
N GLU A 155 67.98 58.03 -0.67
CA GLU A 155 69.22 58.31 0.08
C GLU A 155 70.44 57.73 -0.65
N HIS A 156 70.32 56.54 -1.22
CA HIS A 156 71.38 55.94 -2.04
C HIS A 156 71.67 56.77 -3.30
N GLU A 157 70.63 57.21 -4.03
CA GLU A 157 70.77 58.13 -5.17
C GLU A 157 71.47 59.45 -4.77
N GLN A 158 71.18 59.99 -3.59
CA GLN A 158 71.86 61.18 -3.07
C GLN A 158 73.34 60.94 -2.78
N GLU A 159 73.72 59.79 -2.19
CA GLU A 159 75.13 59.45 -1.97
C GLU A 159 75.87 59.12 -3.28
N VAL A 160 75.22 58.49 -4.26
CA VAL A 160 75.77 58.34 -5.62
C VAL A 160 76.05 59.71 -6.23
N ALA A 161 75.08 60.65 -6.17
CA ALA A 161 75.28 62.01 -6.68
C ALA A 161 76.35 62.82 -5.93
N LYS A 162 76.61 62.53 -4.63
CA LYS A 162 77.75 63.10 -3.89
C LYS A 162 79.07 62.47 -4.32
N ASN A 163 79.13 61.14 -4.49
CA ASN A 163 80.32 60.44 -4.99
C ASN A 163 80.68 60.83 -6.43
N GLU A 164 79.70 61.10 -7.28
CA GLU A 164 79.90 61.65 -8.62
C GLU A 164 80.52 63.05 -8.56
N LYS A 165 79.99 63.95 -7.70
CA LYS A 165 80.58 65.28 -7.47
C LYS A 165 82.01 65.19 -6.95
N LEU A 166 82.27 64.36 -5.94
CA LEU A 166 83.62 64.10 -5.42
C LEU A 166 84.54 63.52 -6.50
N SER A 167 84.05 62.64 -7.37
CA SER A 167 84.82 62.09 -8.49
C SER A 167 85.17 63.17 -9.51
N ILE A 168 84.25 64.09 -9.81
CA ILE A 168 84.50 65.26 -10.68
C ILE A 168 85.48 66.24 -10.01
N GLU A 169 85.37 66.48 -8.71
CA GLU A 169 86.30 67.31 -7.94
C GLU A 169 87.71 66.70 -7.92
N LEU A 170 87.84 65.39 -7.71
CA LEU A 170 89.11 64.67 -7.82
C LEU A 170 89.68 64.72 -9.24
N LEU A 171 88.84 64.57 -10.27
CA LEU A 171 89.26 64.75 -11.67
C LEU A 171 89.77 66.18 -11.92
N ASN A 172 89.10 67.19 -11.37
CA ASN A 172 89.52 68.59 -11.44
C ASN A 172 90.81 68.87 -10.65
N LEU A 173 91.06 68.18 -9.53
CA LEU A 173 92.33 68.24 -8.80
C LEU A 173 93.48 67.57 -9.59
N VAL A 174 93.22 66.48 -10.30
CA VAL A 174 94.19 65.85 -11.21
C VAL A 174 94.45 66.75 -12.44
N ASN A 175 93.41 67.36 -13.00
CA ASN A 175 93.52 68.30 -14.12
C ASN A 175 94.26 69.57 -13.72
N THR A 176 94.00 70.13 -12.54
CA THR A 176 94.75 71.30 -12.04
C THR A 176 96.22 70.96 -11.76
N ARG A 177 96.50 69.78 -11.20
CA ARG A 177 97.87 69.26 -11.02
C ARG A 177 98.62 69.04 -12.35
N SER A 178 97.93 68.65 -13.42
CA SER A 178 98.52 68.49 -14.76
C SER A 178 98.59 69.80 -15.56
N SER A 179 97.75 70.79 -15.23
CA SER A 179 97.84 72.16 -15.77
C SER A 179 98.86 73.05 -15.05
N LEU A 180 99.39 72.60 -13.91
CA LEU A 180 100.43 73.33 -13.19
C LEU A 180 101.73 73.26 -14.01
N PRO A 181 102.31 74.40 -14.45
CA PRO A 181 103.55 74.38 -15.21
C PRO A 181 104.64 73.70 -14.39
N GLN A 182 105.27 72.71 -15.00
CA GLN A 182 106.28 71.86 -14.38
C GLN A 182 107.49 72.72 -13.98
N SER A 183 107.51 73.19 -12.73
CA SER A 183 108.68 73.83 -12.13
C SER A 183 109.61 72.72 -11.64
N TRP A 184 110.42 72.19 -12.56
CA TRP A 184 111.39 71.14 -12.28
C TRP A 184 112.42 71.65 -11.28
N SER A 185 112.33 71.22 -10.02
CA SER A 185 113.45 71.30 -9.08
C SER A 185 114.31 70.03 -9.21
N PRO A 186 115.66 70.09 -9.12
CA PRO A 186 116.57 69.00 -9.52
C PRO A 186 116.49 67.63 -8.80
N TRP A 187 115.49 67.38 -7.96
CA TRP A 187 115.38 66.17 -7.14
C TRP A 187 114.80 64.95 -7.88
N SER A 188 114.15 65.15 -9.04
CA SER A 188 113.53 64.05 -9.82
C SER A 188 114.53 63.05 -10.43
N GLN A 189 115.81 63.42 -10.57
CA GLN A 189 116.86 62.52 -11.09
C GLN A 189 117.13 61.34 -10.13
N ALA A 190 116.98 61.54 -8.82
CA ALA A 190 117.22 60.50 -7.82
C ALA A 190 116.11 59.44 -7.83
N LEU A 191 114.84 59.86 -7.91
CA LEU A 191 113.70 58.95 -7.95
C LEU A 191 113.61 58.17 -9.28
N ALA A 192 114.10 58.74 -10.39
CA ALA A 192 114.26 58.02 -11.65
C ALA A 192 115.27 56.85 -11.53
N ASN A 193 116.37 57.06 -10.82
CA ASN A 193 117.35 56.00 -10.56
C ASN A 193 116.78 54.93 -9.61
N GLU A 194 116.02 55.33 -8.59
CA GLU A 194 115.38 54.40 -7.65
C GLU A 194 114.26 53.56 -8.31
N THR A 195 113.47 54.16 -9.19
CA THR A 195 112.47 53.44 -10.01
C THR A 195 113.12 52.56 -11.10
N SER A 196 114.29 52.94 -11.63
CA SER A 196 115.07 52.04 -12.49
C SER A 196 115.65 50.84 -11.73
N ALA A 197 116.09 51.04 -10.47
CA ALA A 197 116.55 49.98 -9.59
C ALA A 197 115.41 49.06 -9.10
N GLU A 198 114.22 49.60 -8.86
CA GLU A 198 112.97 48.83 -8.67
C GLU A 198 112.67 47.98 -9.91
N LEU A 199 112.77 48.52 -11.12
CA LEU A 199 112.59 47.76 -12.36
C LEU A 199 113.66 46.68 -12.56
N GLU A 200 114.91 46.92 -12.11
CA GLU A 200 115.97 45.90 -12.07
C GLU A 200 115.63 44.78 -11.07
N ARG A 201 115.13 45.12 -9.88
CA ARG A 201 114.65 44.15 -8.87
C ARG A 201 113.46 43.35 -9.39
N VAL A 202 112.50 44.00 -10.06
CA VAL A 202 111.35 43.33 -10.70
C VAL A 202 111.82 42.44 -11.85
N ARG A 203 112.77 42.87 -12.68
CA ARG A 203 113.42 42.00 -13.69
C ARG A 203 114.12 40.80 -13.06
N ALA A 204 114.82 40.98 -11.95
CA ALA A 204 115.48 39.88 -11.23
C ALA A 204 114.46 38.89 -10.63
N VAL A 205 113.35 39.38 -10.04
CA VAL A 205 112.25 38.53 -9.55
C VAL A 205 111.56 37.79 -10.70
N VAL A 206 111.31 38.47 -11.83
CA VAL A 206 110.79 37.83 -13.06
C VAL A 206 111.79 36.82 -13.62
N HIS A 207 113.09 37.04 -13.53
CA HIS A 207 114.11 36.05 -13.90
C HIS A 207 114.16 34.87 -12.93
N CYS A 208 113.97 35.06 -11.62
CA CYS A 208 113.84 33.95 -10.66
C CYS A 208 112.55 33.13 -10.89
N LEU A 209 111.43 33.80 -11.20
CA LEU A 209 110.16 33.14 -11.51
C LEU A 209 110.16 32.44 -12.87
N SER A 210 110.88 32.98 -13.88
CA SER A 210 111.04 32.35 -15.20
C SER A 210 112.19 31.33 -15.28
N ALA A 211 113.16 31.38 -14.36
CA ALA A 211 114.11 30.30 -14.10
C ALA A 211 113.45 29.13 -13.35
N ARG A 212 112.33 29.35 -12.63
CA ARG A 212 111.42 28.29 -12.17
C ARG A 212 110.52 27.77 -13.31
N LYS A 213 111.07 27.63 -14.52
CA LYS A 213 110.53 26.74 -15.55
C LYS A 213 110.75 25.30 -15.12
N VAL A 214 109.79 24.81 -14.33
CA VAL A 214 109.56 23.38 -14.12
C VAL A 214 109.51 22.71 -15.51
N LYS A 215 110.22 21.59 -15.68
CA LYS A 215 110.25 20.88 -16.95
C LYS A 215 108.82 20.44 -17.33
N PRO A 216 108.48 20.38 -18.63
CA PRO A 216 107.14 19.97 -19.05
C PRO A 216 106.78 18.54 -18.62
N GLU A 217 107.76 17.69 -18.27
CA GLU A 217 107.53 16.37 -17.68
C GLU A 217 106.88 16.43 -16.28
N ASP A 218 107.22 17.40 -15.43
CA ASP A 218 106.72 17.50 -14.04
C ASP A 218 105.41 18.30 -13.90
N ILE A 219 104.90 18.86 -15.01
CA ILE A 219 103.56 19.46 -15.09
C ILE A 219 102.49 18.37 -15.34
N VAL A 220 102.92 17.17 -15.72
CA VAL A 220 102.07 15.98 -15.66
C VAL A 220 101.92 15.60 -14.19
N ALA A 221 100.79 15.97 -13.58
CA ALA A 221 100.38 15.42 -12.30
C ALA A 221 100.53 13.89 -12.37
N SER A 222 101.30 13.31 -11.43
CA SER A 222 101.64 11.89 -11.35
C SER A 222 100.44 11.00 -11.70
N GLU A 223 100.63 9.87 -12.37
CA GLU A 223 99.51 8.97 -12.71
C GLU A 223 98.61 8.65 -11.51
N HIS A 224 99.17 8.63 -10.29
CA HIS A 224 98.39 8.46 -9.07
C HIS A 224 97.48 9.66 -8.76
N GLU A 225 97.98 10.90 -8.92
CA GLU A 225 97.22 12.15 -8.77
C GLU A 225 96.19 12.29 -9.90
N ARG A 226 96.54 11.98 -11.15
CA ARG A 226 95.58 11.88 -12.26
C ARG A 226 94.49 10.86 -11.97
N ARG A 227 94.82 9.63 -11.55
CA ARG A 227 93.82 8.60 -11.15
C ARG A 227 93.05 8.98 -9.88
N LYS A 228 93.54 9.89 -9.03
CA LYS A 228 92.80 10.44 -7.88
C LYS A 228 91.78 11.48 -8.34
N LEU A 229 92.24 12.45 -9.14
CA LEU A 229 91.41 13.50 -9.72
C LEU A 229 90.33 12.91 -10.63
N GLU A 230 90.69 11.91 -11.43
CA GLU A 230 89.79 11.12 -12.28
C GLU A 230 88.78 10.30 -11.45
N ARG A 231 89.20 9.68 -10.34
CA ARG A 231 88.24 9.06 -9.39
C ARG A 231 87.34 10.07 -8.68
N HIS A 232 87.72 11.33 -8.54
CA HIS A 232 86.87 12.37 -7.95
C HIS A 232 85.97 13.06 -8.99
N LEU A 233 86.44 13.23 -10.23
CA LEU A 233 85.67 13.78 -11.34
C LEU A 233 84.66 12.76 -11.91
N LEU A 234 85.10 11.52 -12.17
CA LEU A 234 84.24 10.44 -12.69
C LEU A 234 83.45 9.75 -11.57
N GLY A 235 83.97 9.64 -10.35
CA GLY A 235 83.23 9.07 -9.21
C GLY A 235 81.95 9.86 -8.88
N ASN A 236 81.97 11.17 -9.09
CA ASN A 236 80.79 12.02 -8.97
C ASN A 236 79.85 11.90 -10.19
N GLN A 237 80.34 11.43 -11.34
CA GLN A 237 79.52 11.30 -12.56
C GLN A 237 78.41 10.27 -12.40
N ASP A 238 78.69 9.13 -11.75
CA ASP A 238 77.66 8.11 -11.50
C ASP A 238 76.67 8.52 -10.40
N HIS A 239 77.13 9.31 -9.43
CA HIS A 239 76.25 9.96 -8.46
C HIS A 239 75.29 10.96 -9.14
N ILE A 240 75.80 11.82 -10.03
CA ILE A 240 74.99 12.78 -10.80
C ILE A 240 74.01 12.04 -11.74
N LYS A 241 74.43 10.96 -12.41
CA LYS A 241 73.52 10.11 -13.19
C LYS A 241 72.39 9.54 -12.33
N ALA A 242 72.72 9.03 -11.13
CA ALA A 242 71.74 8.48 -10.21
C ALA A 242 70.77 9.55 -9.66
N GLU A 243 71.22 10.79 -9.46
CA GLU A 243 70.34 11.90 -9.09
C GLU A 243 69.45 12.36 -10.25
N ILE A 244 69.98 12.42 -11.48
CA ILE A 244 69.19 12.69 -12.69
C ILE A 244 68.12 11.61 -12.89
N GLU A 245 68.47 10.33 -12.75
CA GLU A 245 67.49 9.25 -12.91
C GLU A 245 66.45 9.24 -11.77
N LYS A 246 66.83 9.58 -10.52
CA LYS A 246 65.87 9.82 -9.43
C LYS A 246 64.94 10.99 -9.73
N MET A 247 65.46 12.13 -10.19
CA MET A 247 64.64 13.29 -10.58
C MET A 247 63.68 12.92 -11.72
N LYS A 248 64.18 12.22 -12.75
CA LYS A 248 63.35 11.74 -13.85
C LYS A 248 62.23 10.82 -13.35
N GLN A 249 62.54 9.83 -12.51
CA GLN A 249 61.53 8.95 -11.92
C GLN A 249 60.52 9.70 -11.05
N THR A 250 60.91 10.75 -10.32
CA THR A 250 59.94 11.58 -9.59
C THR A 250 59.06 12.38 -10.55
N TYR A 251 59.60 12.98 -11.62
CA TYR A 251 58.81 13.63 -12.67
C TYR A 251 57.85 12.68 -13.37
N ASP A 252 58.32 11.50 -13.82
CA ASP A 252 57.49 10.47 -14.45
C ASP A 252 56.35 10.04 -13.51
N SER A 253 56.64 9.88 -12.20
CA SER A 253 55.62 9.55 -11.19
C SER A 253 54.61 10.68 -10.94
N GLN A 254 55.03 11.95 -11.07
CA GLN A 254 54.17 13.13 -10.94
C GLN A 254 53.28 13.27 -12.18
N GLN A 255 53.86 13.10 -13.37
CA GLN A 255 53.12 13.09 -14.64
C GLN A 255 52.05 11.99 -14.63
N LEU A 256 52.40 10.75 -14.27
CA LEU A 256 51.44 9.65 -14.19
C LEU A 256 50.30 9.94 -13.19
N LYS A 257 50.60 10.56 -12.03
CA LYS A 257 49.57 10.99 -11.07
C LYS A 257 48.65 12.07 -11.64
N LEU A 258 49.18 13.03 -12.40
CA LEU A 258 48.39 14.06 -13.08
C LEU A 258 47.51 13.45 -14.18
N GLU A 259 48.05 12.55 -15.01
CA GLU A 259 47.30 11.81 -16.03
C GLU A 259 46.17 10.97 -15.42
N GLN A 260 46.46 10.22 -14.34
CA GLN A 260 45.45 9.49 -13.58
C GLN A 260 44.34 10.40 -13.03
N ARG A 261 44.69 11.58 -12.50
CA ARG A 261 43.73 12.56 -12.01
C ARG A 261 42.87 13.15 -13.14
N VAL A 262 43.46 13.43 -14.30
CA VAL A 262 42.71 13.87 -15.50
C VAL A 262 41.74 12.79 -15.97
N VAL A 263 42.16 11.52 -15.99
CA VAL A 263 41.28 10.39 -16.34
C VAL A 263 40.16 10.19 -15.31
N ALA A 264 40.45 10.35 -14.01
CA ALA A 264 39.44 10.29 -12.94
C ALA A 264 38.38 11.40 -13.09
N MET A 265 38.81 12.66 -13.19
CA MET A 265 37.91 13.80 -13.43
C MET A 265 37.12 13.65 -14.74
N GLY A 266 37.72 13.07 -15.78
CA GLY A 266 37.04 12.74 -17.04
C GLY A 266 35.91 11.73 -16.86
N LYS A 267 36.12 10.67 -16.05
CA LYS A 267 35.09 9.68 -15.71
C LYS A 267 33.98 10.28 -14.85
N GLU A 268 34.33 11.08 -13.86
CA GLU A 268 33.39 11.81 -13.00
C GLU A 268 32.51 12.76 -13.82
N LEU A 269 33.11 13.56 -14.72
CA LEU A 269 32.38 14.44 -15.63
C LEU A 269 31.42 13.67 -16.56
N GLN A 270 31.83 12.51 -17.06
CA GLN A 270 30.95 11.64 -17.86
C GLN A 270 29.82 11.03 -17.03
N GLN A 271 30.05 10.70 -15.76
CA GLN A 271 29.03 10.19 -14.86
C GLN A 271 28.03 11.30 -14.47
N ALA A 272 28.51 12.50 -14.14
CA ALA A 272 27.67 13.68 -13.90
C ALA A 272 26.78 13.98 -15.12
N LYS A 273 27.35 13.98 -16.33
CA LYS A 273 26.57 14.14 -17.58
C LYS A 273 25.52 13.05 -17.79
N ARG A 274 25.78 11.80 -17.38
CA ARG A 274 24.78 10.71 -17.41
C ARG A 274 23.67 10.94 -16.38
N VAL A 275 24.02 11.33 -15.15
CA VAL A 275 23.03 11.65 -14.10
C VAL A 275 22.14 12.81 -14.53
N ILE A 276 22.70 13.90 -15.08
CA ILE A 276 21.95 15.06 -15.57
C ILE A 276 20.97 14.68 -16.69
N ARG A 277 21.37 13.81 -17.65
CA ARG A 277 20.44 13.31 -18.67
C ARG A 277 19.33 12.46 -18.06
N ASN A 278 19.66 11.59 -17.10
CA ASN A 278 18.67 10.74 -16.45
C ASN A 278 17.67 11.55 -15.61
N THR A 279 18.10 12.61 -14.91
CA THR A 279 17.18 13.52 -14.21
C THR A 279 16.34 14.34 -15.18
N GLN A 280 16.92 14.78 -16.31
CA GLN A 280 16.17 15.47 -17.36
C GLN A 280 15.10 14.57 -18.02
N HIS A 281 15.41 13.30 -18.29
CA HIS A 281 14.42 12.34 -18.80
C HIS A 281 13.29 12.10 -17.78
N LYS A 282 13.62 11.87 -16.50
CA LYS A 282 12.61 11.73 -15.43
C LYS A 282 11.74 12.97 -15.28
N LEU A 283 12.31 14.17 -15.42
CA LEU A 283 11.56 15.43 -15.37
C LEU A 283 10.59 15.53 -16.56
N VAL A 284 11.01 15.13 -17.76
CA VAL A 284 10.13 15.07 -18.94
C VAL A 284 9.00 14.04 -18.74
N GLU A 285 9.30 12.83 -18.23
CA GLU A 285 8.31 11.81 -17.90
C GLU A 285 7.28 12.33 -16.87
N GLN A 286 7.74 12.94 -15.78
CA GLN A 286 6.87 13.55 -14.77
C GLN A 286 6.02 14.69 -15.34
N SER A 287 6.59 15.53 -16.21
CA SER A 287 5.85 16.61 -16.89
C SER A 287 4.77 16.08 -17.82
N ALA A 288 5.04 14.97 -18.53
CA ALA A 288 4.06 14.31 -19.39
C ALA A 288 2.91 13.71 -18.56
N VAL A 289 3.22 13.02 -17.46
CA VAL A 289 2.21 12.48 -16.54
C VAL A 289 1.34 13.61 -15.97
N LEU A 290 1.96 14.72 -15.52
CA LEU A 290 1.25 15.89 -14.99
C LEU A 290 0.33 16.55 -16.05
N LEU A 291 0.77 16.63 -17.30
CA LEU A 291 -0.08 17.13 -18.40
C LEU A 291 -1.27 16.18 -18.66
N THR A 292 -1.07 14.86 -18.61
CA THR A 292 -2.17 13.90 -18.79
C THR A 292 -3.18 13.94 -17.63
N SER A 293 -2.73 14.09 -16.38
CA SER A 293 -3.65 14.23 -15.24
C SER A 293 -4.35 15.59 -15.25
N GLN A 294 -3.70 16.66 -15.72
CA GLN A 294 -4.34 17.96 -15.93
C GLN A 294 -5.40 17.92 -17.05
N SER A 295 -5.19 17.13 -18.12
CA SER A 295 -6.24 16.90 -19.13
C SER A 295 -7.44 16.18 -18.53
N GLN A 296 -7.20 15.07 -17.81
CA GLN A 296 -8.26 14.30 -17.14
C GLN A 296 -9.04 15.15 -16.12
N LEU A 297 -8.36 16.03 -15.39
CA LEU A 297 -9.02 16.97 -14.47
C LEU A 297 -9.96 17.93 -15.22
N LYS A 298 -9.51 18.51 -16.34
CA LYS A 298 -10.36 19.38 -17.19
C LYS A 298 -11.52 18.62 -17.84
N GLU A 299 -11.31 17.38 -18.26
CA GLU A 299 -12.37 16.50 -18.77
C GLU A 299 -13.43 16.27 -17.69
N VAL A 300 -13.03 15.96 -16.45
CA VAL A 300 -13.94 15.80 -15.31
C VAL A 300 -14.61 17.11 -14.88
N GLU A 301 -13.94 18.26 -14.98
CA GLU A 301 -14.56 19.59 -14.76
C GLU A 301 -15.65 19.87 -15.80
N VAL A 302 -15.40 19.54 -17.07
CA VAL A 302 -16.38 19.66 -18.15
C VAL A 302 -17.55 18.69 -17.93
N GLU A 303 -17.30 17.42 -17.60
CA GLU A 303 -18.35 16.45 -17.23
C GLU A 303 -19.19 16.94 -16.04
N ASN A 304 -18.55 17.50 -15.01
CA ASN A 304 -19.25 18.08 -13.85
C ASN A 304 -20.14 19.26 -14.27
N SER A 305 -19.64 20.16 -15.12
CA SER A 305 -20.45 21.27 -15.67
C SER A 305 -21.65 20.78 -16.52
N GLN A 306 -21.47 19.70 -17.29
CA GLN A 306 -22.52 19.07 -18.08
C GLN A 306 -23.57 18.39 -17.20
N LEU A 307 -23.14 17.66 -16.17
CA LEU A 307 -24.04 17.04 -15.18
C LEU A 307 -24.82 18.10 -14.38
N GLN A 308 -24.19 19.22 -14.04
CA GLN A 308 -24.88 20.36 -13.42
C GLN A 308 -25.92 20.99 -14.36
N LEU A 309 -25.66 21.05 -15.67
CA LEU A 309 -26.63 21.51 -16.64
C LEU A 309 -27.81 20.52 -16.76
N GLN A 310 -27.54 19.22 -16.92
CA GLN A 310 -28.56 18.18 -16.96
C GLN A 310 -29.44 18.15 -15.69
N LEU A 311 -28.85 18.40 -14.51
CA LEU A 311 -29.60 18.56 -13.27
C LEU A 311 -30.48 19.81 -13.27
N LYS A 312 -30.06 20.92 -13.89
CA LYS A 312 -30.90 22.12 -14.03
C LYS A 312 -32.04 21.88 -15.02
N GLU A 313 -31.76 21.28 -16.17
CA GLU A 313 -32.75 20.90 -17.18
C GLU A 313 -33.81 19.97 -16.59
N LEU A 314 -33.40 18.90 -15.91
CA LEU A 314 -34.31 17.95 -15.27
C LEU A 314 -35.14 18.59 -14.13
N ASN A 315 -34.55 19.50 -13.34
CA ASN A 315 -35.30 20.27 -12.35
C ASN A 315 -36.34 21.21 -12.99
N GLU A 316 -36.02 21.81 -14.12
CA GLU A 316 -36.95 22.67 -14.86
C GLU A 316 -38.05 21.83 -15.54
N GLU A 317 -37.74 20.64 -16.04
CA GLU A 317 -38.75 19.67 -16.48
C GLU A 317 -39.70 19.28 -15.34
N TYR A 318 -39.19 18.98 -14.13
CA TYR A 318 -40.06 18.70 -12.98
C TYR A 318 -40.96 19.90 -12.63
N ARG A 319 -40.43 21.13 -12.66
CA ARG A 319 -41.22 22.36 -12.45
C ARG A 319 -42.28 22.56 -13.52
N CYS A 320 -41.94 22.33 -14.79
CA CYS A 320 -42.87 22.42 -15.91
C CYS A 320 -43.98 21.37 -15.81
N ARG A 321 -43.65 20.11 -15.50
CA ARG A 321 -44.65 19.04 -15.28
C ARG A 321 -45.55 19.35 -14.10
N LEU A 322 -45.01 19.77 -12.95
CA LEU A 322 -45.79 20.20 -11.78
C LEU A 322 -46.70 21.39 -12.11
N THR A 323 -46.20 22.39 -12.85
CA THR A 323 -46.98 23.55 -13.27
C THR A 323 -48.10 23.16 -14.23
N GLN A 324 -47.86 22.20 -15.13
CA GLN A 324 -48.89 21.67 -16.01
C GLN A 324 -49.95 20.90 -15.21
N TYR A 325 -49.55 20.04 -14.27
CA TYR A 325 -50.50 19.36 -13.39
C TYR A 325 -51.37 20.32 -12.56
N ILE A 326 -50.81 21.45 -12.11
CA ILE A 326 -51.57 22.50 -11.41
C ILE A 326 -52.54 23.21 -12.37
N LYS A 327 -52.13 23.50 -13.61
CA LYS A 327 -53.00 24.09 -14.65
C LYS A 327 -54.15 23.15 -15.01
N ASP A 328 -53.86 21.88 -15.32
CA ASP A 328 -54.86 20.88 -15.67
C ASP A 328 -55.89 20.68 -14.54
N LEU A 329 -55.43 20.73 -13.29
CA LEU A 329 -56.30 20.69 -12.10
C LEU A 329 -57.16 21.95 -11.95
N ALA A 330 -56.61 23.14 -12.25
CA ALA A 330 -57.35 24.40 -12.25
C ALA A 330 -58.39 24.44 -13.37
N GLU A 331 -58.02 24.07 -14.61
CA GLU A 331 -58.92 23.96 -15.76
C GLU A 331 -60.06 22.97 -15.47
N TYR A 332 -59.78 21.82 -14.84
CA TYR A 332 -60.83 20.90 -14.39
C TYR A 332 -61.79 21.53 -13.37
N MET A 333 -61.28 22.29 -12.40
CA MET A 333 -62.09 22.98 -11.40
C MET A 333 -62.94 24.12 -12.01
N ASP A 334 -62.40 24.82 -13.00
CA ASP A 334 -63.10 25.87 -13.76
C ASP A 334 -64.13 25.29 -14.74
N CYS A 335 -63.86 24.15 -15.37
CA CYS A 335 -64.87 23.41 -16.12
C CYS A 335 -66.04 22.97 -15.22
N LYS A 336 -65.72 22.50 -14.00
CA LYS A 336 -66.72 22.07 -13.00
C LYS A 336 -67.57 23.23 -12.48
N SER A 337 -67.00 24.42 -12.28
CA SER A 337 -67.76 25.61 -11.83
C SER A 337 -68.72 26.09 -12.92
N ASN A 338 -68.27 26.11 -14.19
CA ASN A 338 -69.08 26.51 -15.35
C ASN A 338 -70.17 25.49 -15.74
N ALA A 339 -69.99 24.20 -15.44
CA ALA A 339 -70.97 23.15 -15.74
C ALA A 339 -72.22 23.12 -14.81
N SER A 340 -72.25 23.97 -13.77
CA SER A 340 -73.28 23.98 -12.71
C SER A 340 -74.72 24.35 -13.11
N LYS A 341 -75.02 24.50 -14.41
CA LYS A 341 -76.34 24.93 -14.94
C LYS A 341 -77.14 23.85 -15.70
N GLY A 342 -76.74 22.58 -15.69
CA GLY A 342 -77.48 21.50 -16.37
C GLY A 342 -77.51 20.17 -15.60
N PRO A 343 -78.64 19.44 -15.55
CA PRO A 343 -78.74 18.20 -14.80
C PRO A 343 -78.08 17.00 -15.53
N ASN A 344 -77.39 16.16 -14.74
CA ASN A 344 -76.89 14.80 -15.07
C ASN A 344 -75.89 14.63 -16.25
N LYS A 345 -74.60 14.88 -15.99
CA LYS A 345 -73.46 14.31 -16.77
C LYS A 345 -72.27 13.81 -15.93
N VAL A 346 -72.53 13.31 -14.71
CA VAL A 346 -71.51 12.85 -13.74
C VAL A 346 -70.46 11.83 -14.25
N PRO A 347 -70.76 10.86 -15.15
CA PRO A 347 -69.79 9.82 -15.51
C PRO A 347 -68.57 10.31 -16.32
N ALA A 348 -68.69 11.39 -17.10
CA ALA A 348 -67.62 11.84 -17.99
C ALA A 348 -66.48 12.51 -17.21
N ASP A 349 -66.81 13.34 -16.24
CA ASP A 349 -65.85 14.13 -15.45
C ASP A 349 -64.93 13.23 -14.60
N HIS A 350 -65.49 12.15 -14.04
CA HIS A 350 -64.72 11.14 -13.31
C HIS A 350 -63.72 10.39 -14.22
N VAL A 351 -64.08 10.14 -15.49
CA VAL A 351 -63.16 9.51 -16.45
C VAL A 351 -62.03 10.47 -16.85
N TYR A 352 -62.29 11.78 -16.92
CA TYR A 352 -61.26 12.78 -17.17
C TYR A 352 -60.25 12.87 -16.01
N MET A 353 -60.73 13.05 -14.78
CA MET A 353 -59.88 13.08 -13.58
C MET A 353 -59.07 11.79 -13.42
N LYS A 354 -59.69 10.62 -13.67
CA LYS A 354 -58.98 9.34 -13.65
C LYS A 354 -57.86 9.30 -14.69
N ARG A 355 -58.09 9.72 -15.94
CA ARG A 355 -57.05 9.77 -16.98
C ARG A 355 -55.90 10.72 -16.63
N PHE A 356 -56.19 11.85 -15.99
CA PHE A 356 -55.19 12.80 -15.51
C PHE A 356 -54.28 12.17 -14.44
N VAL A 357 -54.88 11.57 -13.40
CA VAL A 357 -54.12 10.86 -12.35
C VAL A 357 -53.36 9.66 -12.93
N ASP A 358 -53.97 8.87 -13.81
CA ASP A 358 -53.30 7.76 -14.51
C ASP A 358 -52.12 8.25 -15.38
N GLY A 359 -52.18 9.47 -15.92
CA GLY A 359 -51.09 10.12 -16.65
C GLY A 359 -49.95 10.53 -15.72
N MET A 360 -50.25 11.30 -14.67
CA MET A 360 -49.29 11.72 -13.65
C MET A 360 -48.55 10.52 -13.03
N MET A 361 -49.26 9.44 -12.72
CA MET A 361 -48.67 8.21 -12.17
C MET A 361 -47.74 7.50 -13.17
N LYS A 362 -48.06 7.51 -14.48
CA LYS A 362 -47.16 6.97 -15.52
C LYS A 362 -45.90 7.79 -15.67
N ASP A 363 -46.00 9.12 -15.62
CA ASP A 363 -44.84 10.01 -15.75
C ASP A 363 -43.91 9.92 -14.54
N ILE A 364 -44.47 9.77 -13.33
CA ILE A 364 -43.71 9.47 -12.11
C ILE A 364 -43.01 8.10 -12.26
N GLN A 365 -43.72 7.06 -12.69
CA GLN A 365 -43.12 5.73 -12.93
C GLN A 365 -42.02 5.76 -14.00
N ALA A 366 -42.18 6.54 -15.07
CA ALA A 366 -41.18 6.69 -16.12
C ALA A 366 -39.94 7.45 -15.61
N ALA A 367 -40.13 8.52 -14.83
CA ALA A 367 -39.04 9.25 -14.19
C ALA A 367 -38.23 8.34 -13.25
N HIS A 368 -38.89 7.57 -12.37
CA HIS A 368 -38.21 6.61 -11.51
C HIS A 368 -37.44 5.54 -12.29
N LYS A 369 -38.03 4.95 -13.33
CA LYS A 369 -37.33 3.99 -14.22
C LYS A 369 -36.08 4.59 -14.88
N SER A 370 -36.19 5.80 -15.43
CA SER A 370 -35.02 6.48 -16.02
C SER A 370 -33.92 6.75 -14.98
N ARG A 371 -34.30 7.05 -13.73
CA ARG A 371 -33.35 7.27 -12.64
C ARG A 371 -32.70 5.96 -12.18
N GLU A 372 -33.47 4.87 -12.11
CA GLU A 372 -32.97 3.52 -11.84
C GLU A 372 -31.98 3.07 -12.94
N GLU A 373 -32.30 3.32 -14.21
CA GLU A 373 -31.40 3.02 -15.34
C GLU A 373 -30.09 3.82 -15.28
N GLN A 374 -30.14 5.11 -14.94
CA GLN A 374 -28.95 5.94 -14.70
C GLN A 374 -28.11 5.41 -13.53
N LEU A 375 -28.74 5.10 -12.39
CA LEU A 375 -28.05 4.57 -11.20
C LEU A 375 -27.43 3.20 -11.49
N ALA A 376 -28.15 2.31 -12.17
CA ALA A 376 -27.62 1.02 -12.62
C ALA A 376 -26.47 1.20 -13.63
N GLY A 377 -26.55 2.20 -14.50
CA GLY A 377 -25.47 2.61 -15.40
C GLY A 377 -24.23 3.06 -14.65
N ALA A 378 -24.38 3.93 -13.65
CA ALA A 378 -23.31 4.40 -12.79
C ALA A 378 -22.67 3.24 -12.01
N VAL A 379 -23.46 2.36 -11.39
CA VAL A 379 -22.97 1.15 -10.68
C VAL A 379 -22.18 0.23 -11.61
N ARG A 380 -22.66 -0.02 -12.85
CA ARG A 380 -21.89 -0.76 -13.87
C ARG A 380 -20.57 -0.06 -14.22
N GLY A 381 -20.58 1.27 -14.32
CA GLY A 381 -19.38 2.09 -14.54
C GLY A 381 -18.37 2.02 -13.40
N TYR A 382 -18.81 2.12 -12.15
CA TYR A 382 -17.97 1.93 -10.96
C TYR A 382 -17.39 0.51 -10.90
N LYS A 383 -18.21 -0.53 -11.12
CA LYS A 383 -17.74 -1.92 -11.17
C LYS A 383 -16.68 -2.14 -12.25
N LYS A 384 -16.84 -1.56 -13.45
CA LYS A 384 -15.84 -1.63 -14.52
C LYS A 384 -14.54 -0.87 -14.16
N ARG A 385 -14.64 0.30 -13.51
CA ARG A 385 -13.45 1.02 -13.01
C ARG A 385 -12.72 0.22 -11.93
N MET A 386 -13.44 -0.38 -11.00
CA MET A 386 -12.87 -1.21 -9.94
C MET A 386 -12.16 -2.44 -10.51
N GLN A 387 -12.79 -3.17 -11.44
CA GLN A 387 -12.15 -4.30 -12.15
C GLN A 387 -10.88 -3.88 -12.91
N ASN A 388 -10.84 -2.67 -13.48
CA ASN A 388 -9.63 -2.15 -14.12
C ASN A 388 -8.53 -1.79 -13.11
N LEU A 389 -8.90 -1.33 -11.91
CA LEU A 389 -7.95 -1.06 -10.83
C LEU A 389 -7.34 -2.37 -10.29
N VAL A 390 -8.16 -3.40 -10.05
CA VAL A 390 -7.71 -4.74 -9.66
C VAL A 390 -6.71 -5.30 -10.67
N LYS A 391 -6.99 -5.23 -11.98
CA LYS A 391 -6.04 -5.67 -13.03
C LYS A 391 -4.72 -4.90 -13.04
N ARG A 392 -4.74 -3.60 -12.75
CA ARG A 392 -3.51 -2.79 -12.61
C ARG A 392 -2.71 -3.21 -11.37
N HIS A 393 -3.41 -3.51 -10.28
CA HIS A 393 -2.83 -4.02 -9.05
C HIS A 393 -2.20 -5.39 -9.23
N GLU A 394 -2.88 -6.33 -9.90
CA GLU A 394 -2.34 -7.63 -10.29
C GLU A 394 -1.05 -7.50 -11.12
N ASN A 395 -1.03 -6.61 -12.12
CA ASN A 395 0.17 -6.34 -12.92
C ASN A 395 1.32 -5.77 -12.07
N LEU A 396 1.02 -4.90 -11.10
CA LEU A 396 2.01 -4.34 -10.17
C LEU A 396 2.55 -5.41 -9.22
N LEU A 397 1.70 -6.31 -8.71
CA LEU A 397 2.10 -7.46 -7.89
C LEU A 397 3.03 -8.41 -8.67
N ILE A 398 2.77 -8.64 -9.95
CA ILE A 398 3.65 -9.44 -10.83
C ILE A 398 5.02 -8.75 -11.00
N ALA A 399 5.04 -7.43 -11.26
CA ALA A 399 6.29 -6.68 -11.37
C ALA A 399 7.09 -6.69 -10.05
N TYR A 400 6.40 -6.52 -8.91
CA TYR A 400 7.00 -6.61 -7.57
C TYR A 400 7.59 -7.99 -7.30
N ARG A 401 6.87 -9.08 -7.62
CA ARG A 401 7.39 -10.46 -7.55
C ARG A 401 8.68 -10.62 -8.33
N MET A 402 8.67 -10.21 -9.60
CA MET A 402 9.85 -10.34 -10.48
C MET A 402 11.05 -9.56 -9.93
N GLN A 403 10.82 -8.35 -9.39
CA GLN A 403 11.86 -7.56 -8.74
C GLN A 403 12.39 -8.24 -7.46
N ARG A 404 11.50 -8.79 -6.62
CA ARG A 404 11.86 -9.51 -5.38
C ARG A 404 12.72 -10.74 -5.68
N GLU A 405 12.30 -11.55 -6.65
CA GLU A 405 13.03 -12.73 -7.13
C GLU A 405 14.38 -12.35 -7.76
N GLN A 406 14.45 -11.24 -8.48
CA GLN A 406 15.70 -10.71 -9.03
C GLN A 406 16.67 -10.24 -7.92
N ILE A 407 16.18 -9.63 -6.83
CA ILE A 407 17.01 -9.25 -5.67
C ILE A 407 17.52 -10.49 -4.94
N GLN A 408 16.63 -11.47 -4.70
CA GLN A 408 16.98 -12.74 -4.03
C GLN A 408 18.01 -13.54 -4.83
N SER A 409 17.85 -13.66 -6.15
CA SER A 409 18.78 -14.39 -7.02
C SER A 409 20.12 -13.68 -7.24
N GLN A 410 20.19 -12.35 -7.10
CA GLN A 410 21.45 -11.60 -7.16
C GLN A 410 22.33 -11.77 -5.92
N GLY A 411 21.82 -12.35 -4.82
CA GLY A 411 22.62 -12.79 -3.67
C GLY A 411 23.35 -11.68 -2.90
N SER A 412 23.02 -10.41 -3.15
CA SER A 412 23.65 -9.29 -2.44
C SER A 412 23.11 -9.18 -1.01
N SER A 413 23.82 -9.78 -0.05
CA SER A 413 23.50 -9.86 1.39
C SER A 413 23.21 -8.53 2.12
N LYS A 414 23.22 -7.38 1.43
CA LYS A 414 22.90 -6.05 1.97
C LYS A 414 21.54 -5.51 1.53
N MET A 415 20.86 -6.15 0.57
CA MET A 415 19.60 -5.66 0.00
C MET A 415 18.44 -6.47 0.57
N ASP A 416 17.56 -5.83 1.34
CA ASP A 416 16.32 -6.47 1.79
C ASP A 416 15.36 -6.64 0.58
N PRO A 417 14.90 -7.87 0.26
CA PRO A 417 13.91 -8.11 -0.78
C PRO A 417 12.50 -7.60 -0.42
N GLY A 418 12.25 -7.19 0.83
CA GLY A 418 11.01 -6.57 1.28
C GLY A 418 9.86 -7.56 1.55
N PRO A 419 8.69 -7.04 1.98
CA PRO A 419 7.57 -7.83 2.47
C PRO A 419 7.08 -8.89 1.46
N PRO A 420 6.65 -10.08 1.92
CA PRO A 420 6.00 -11.07 1.07
C PRO A 420 4.79 -10.51 0.31
N GLU A 421 4.57 -11.03 -0.90
CA GLU A 421 3.49 -10.58 -1.81
C GLU A 421 2.08 -10.61 -1.19
N PHE A 422 1.86 -11.51 -0.22
CA PHE A 422 0.59 -11.64 0.49
C PHE A 422 0.14 -10.33 1.16
N HIS A 423 1.07 -9.54 1.73
CA HIS A 423 0.75 -8.27 2.39
C HIS A 423 0.08 -7.23 1.48
N PHE A 424 0.14 -7.44 0.16
CA PHE A 424 -0.44 -6.56 -0.85
C PHE A 424 -1.63 -7.21 -1.57
N THR A 425 -2.13 -8.37 -1.13
CA THR A 425 -3.31 -8.98 -1.76
C THR A 425 -4.59 -8.27 -1.35
N ILE A 426 -5.49 -8.05 -2.32
CA ILE A 426 -6.83 -7.48 -2.07
C ILE A 426 -7.69 -8.59 -1.46
N THR A 427 -8.39 -8.31 -0.35
CA THR A 427 -9.24 -9.30 0.35
C THR A 427 -10.71 -9.29 -0.11
N ASP A 428 -11.13 -8.27 -0.86
CA ASP A 428 -12.53 -8.05 -1.24
C ASP A 428 -13.10 -9.16 -2.15
N SER A 429 -13.91 -10.03 -1.55
CA SER A 429 -14.50 -11.20 -2.23
C SER A 429 -15.45 -10.89 -3.39
N GLU A 430 -15.98 -9.66 -3.49
CA GLU A 430 -16.81 -9.23 -4.63
C GLU A 430 -15.99 -8.84 -5.87
N LEU A 431 -14.70 -8.55 -5.68
CA LEU A 431 -13.80 -8.06 -6.72
C LEU A 431 -12.90 -9.16 -7.29
N LEU A 432 -12.64 -10.19 -6.49
CA LEU A 432 -11.85 -11.34 -6.88
C LEU A 432 -12.70 -12.41 -7.60
N THR A 433 -12.05 -13.09 -8.55
CA THR A 433 -12.49 -14.41 -9.03
C THR A 433 -12.09 -15.50 -8.03
N SER A 434 -12.75 -16.66 -8.05
CA SER A 434 -12.36 -17.82 -7.22
C SER A 434 -10.88 -18.20 -7.44
N THR A 435 -10.44 -18.22 -8.70
CA THR A 435 -9.04 -18.46 -9.06
C THR A 435 -8.06 -17.46 -8.45
N THR A 436 -8.45 -16.18 -8.27
CA THR A 436 -7.61 -15.20 -7.59
C THR A 436 -7.65 -15.31 -6.07
N GLN A 437 -8.74 -15.81 -5.48
CA GLN A 437 -8.82 -16.13 -4.05
C GLN A 437 -7.93 -17.33 -3.71
N GLU A 438 -8.00 -18.40 -4.49
CA GLU A 438 -7.10 -19.57 -4.38
C GLU A 438 -5.63 -19.16 -4.53
N LEU A 439 -5.31 -18.30 -5.49
CA LEU A 439 -3.95 -17.75 -5.64
C LEU A 439 -3.50 -16.87 -4.46
N ASN A 440 -4.42 -16.19 -3.75
CA ASN A 440 -4.09 -15.47 -2.53
C ASN A 440 -3.79 -16.44 -1.38
N GLN A 441 -4.61 -17.47 -1.19
CA GLN A 441 -4.37 -18.51 -0.18
C GLN A 441 -3.01 -19.21 -0.40
N LEU A 442 -2.69 -19.57 -1.65
CA LEU A 442 -1.40 -20.15 -2.00
C LEU A 442 -0.22 -19.18 -1.78
N ARG A 443 -0.41 -17.87 -1.85
CA ARG A 443 0.63 -16.86 -1.51
C ARG A 443 0.85 -16.78 0.01
N GLU A 444 -0.21 -16.86 0.82
CA GLU A 444 -0.09 -16.98 2.27
C GLU A 444 0.71 -18.22 2.66
N ASP A 445 0.30 -19.38 2.14
CA ASP A 445 0.84 -20.65 2.57
C ASP A 445 2.28 -20.84 2.09
N LYS A 446 2.61 -20.31 0.90
CA LYS A 446 4.00 -20.13 0.47
C LYS A 446 4.80 -19.26 1.46
N ALA A 447 4.27 -18.13 1.91
CA ALA A 447 4.98 -17.25 2.85
C ALA A 447 5.19 -17.91 4.22
N LYS A 448 4.18 -18.62 4.74
CA LYS A 448 4.27 -19.42 5.98
C LYS A 448 5.33 -20.54 5.89
N LEU A 449 5.47 -21.17 4.72
CA LEU A 449 6.51 -22.17 4.48
C LEU A 449 7.91 -21.53 4.30
N GLU A 450 8.01 -20.37 3.65
CA GLU A 450 9.28 -19.61 3.54
C GLU A 450 9.83 -19.24 4.93
N THR A 451 8.98 -18.76 5.86
CA THR A 451 9.42 -18.43 7.22
C THR A 451 9.83 -19.66 8.03
N GLN A 452 9.06 -20.76 7.97
CA GLN A 452 9.41 -22.03 8.62
C GLN A 452 10.75 -22.60 8.10
N LEU A 453 11.02 -22.52 6.79
CA LEU A 453 12.29 -22.92 6.21
C LEU A 453 13.45 -22.05 6.71
N HIS A 454 13.27 -20.73 6.81
CA HIS A 454 14.29 -19.83 7.35
C HIS A 454 14.59 -20.15 8.82
N GLU A 455 13.57 -20.33 9.66
CA GLU A 455 13.75 -20.72 11.06
C GLU A 455 14.48 -22.06 11.21
N LEU A 456 14.16 -23.06 10.38
CA LEU A 456 14.83 -24.36 10.40
C LEU A 456 16.29 -24.25 9.93
N GLN A 457 16.57 -23.39 8.94
CA GLN A 457 17.94 -23.09 8.50
C GLN A 457 18.74 -22.37 9.59
N GLU A 458 18.15 -21.43 10.32
CA GLU A 458 18.80 -20.77 11.46
C GLU A 458 19.04 -21.74 12.62
N LYS A 459 18.05 -22.55 13.00
CA LYS A 459 18.19 -23.60 14.02
C LYS A 459 19.31 -24.59 13.64
N LYS A 460 19.38 -24.98 12.36
CA LYS A 460 20.49 -25.80 11.84
C LYS A 460 21.84 -25.08 11.91
N ARG A 461 21.93 -23.81 11.48
CA ARG A 461 23.16 -23.02 11.53
C ARG A 461 23.67 -22.82 12.96
N LEU A 462 22.75 -22.62 13.91
CA LEU A 462 23.05 -22.54 15.34
C LEU A 462 23.58 -23.89 15.86
N SER A 463 22.92 -25.01 15.51
CA SER A 463 23.36 -26.36 15.84
C SER A 463 24.74 -26.72 15.25
N GLU A 464 25.04 -26.26 14.02
CA GLU A 464 26.34 -26.48 13.37
C GLU A 464 27.44 -25.54 13.91
N SER A 465 27.08 -24.35 14.39
CA SER A 465 28.01 -23.40 15.03
C SER A 465 28.37 -23.77 16.48
N SER A 466 27.60 -24.66 17.12
CA SER A 466 27.90 -25.22 18.43
C SER A 466 29.00 -26.28 18.33
N ALA A 467 30.25 -25.83 18.23
CA ALA A 467 31.42 -26.68 18.05
C ALA A 467 31.76 -27.52 19.30
N LEU A 468 31.03 -28.61 19.49
CA LEU A 468 31.47 -29.78 20.25
C LEU A 468 31.46 -30.99 19.31
N GLY A 469 32.59 -31.72 19.27
CA GLY A 469 32.81 -32.82 18.33
C GLY A 469 31.91 -34.05 18.57
N PRO A 470 32.09 -35.14 17.78
CA PRO A 470 31.13 -36.24 17.66
C PRO A 470 30.84 -37.10 18.91
N SER A 471 31.31 -36.72 20.11
CA SER A 471 31.26 -37.57 21.31
C SER A 471 29.97 -37.43 22.16
N LEU A 472 28.95 -36.71 21.69
CA LEU A 472 27.68 -36.52 22.44
C LEU A 472 26.46 -37.25 21.83
N HIS A 473 26.64 -38.11 20.82
CA HIS A 473 25.49 -38.88 20.28
C HIS A 473 24.96 -39.93 21.28
N HIS A 474 25.83 -40.73 21.89
CA HIS A 474 25.44 -41.95 22.61
C HIS A 474 24.68 -41.78 23.95
N LYS A 475 24.39 -40.56 24.43
CA LYS A 475 23.63 -40.35 25.69
C LYS A 475 22.30 -39.62 25.55
N LEU A 476 22.00 -39.05 24.40
CA LEU A 476 20.65 -38.54 24.07
C LEU A 476 19.87 -39.53 23.19
N ASP A 477 20.54 -40.52 22.59
CA ASP A 477 19.92 -41.52 21.73
C ASP A 477 18.92 -42.41 22.50
N GLU A 478 19.27 -43.18 23.53
CA GLU A 478 18.31 -44.17 24.10
C GLU A 478 16.99 -43.54 24.61
N GLU A 479 17.08 -42.45 25.39
CA GLU A 479 15.92 -41.78 25.96
C GLU A 479 15.15 -40.95 24.92
N GLY A 480 15.85 -40.30 23.98
CA GLY A 480 15.22 -39.61 22.85
C GLY A 480 14.53 -40.56 21.89
N TRP A 481 15.17 -41.68 21.53
CA TRP A 481 14.54 -42.75 20.75
C TRP A 481 13.45 -43.47 21.55
N ALA A 482 13.52 -43.58 22.87
CA ALA A 482 12.43 -44.12 23.68
C ALA A 482 11.20 -43.21 23.66
N GLU A 483 11.39 -41.88 23.77
CA GLU A 483 10.30 -40.90 23.68
C GLU A 483 9.74 -40.83 22.26
N ILE A 484 10.57 -40.84 21.21
CA ILE A 484 10.09 -40.94 19.81
C ILE A 484 9.35 -42.27 19.57
N ARG A 485 9.85 -43.40 20.09
CA ARG A 485 9.14 -44.71 20.04
C ARG A 485 7.86 -44.73 20.88
N LYS A 486 7.72 -43.85 21.88
CA LYS A 486 6.49 -43.66 22.67
C LYS A 486 5.51 -42.78 21.90
N GLN A 487 5.91 -41.61 21.44
CA GLN A 487 5.10 -40.70 20.62
C GLN A 487 4.62 -41.37 19.32
N LEU A 488 5.44 -42.20 18.68
CA LEU A 488 5.01 -42.98 17.50
C LEU A 488 3.96 -44.04 17.86
N ARG A 489 4.07 -44.70 19.02
CA ARG A 489 3.05 -45.63 19.52
C ARG A 489 1.76 -44.91 19.92
N GLU A 490 1.87 -43.76 20.58
CA GLU A 490 0.73 -42.92 20.94
C GLU A 490 0.03 -42.39 19.70
N PHE A 491 0.77 -41.86 18.72
CA PHE A 491 0.23 -41.40 17.43
C PHE A 491 -0.42 -42.54 16.63
N THR A 492 0.20 -43.71 16.55
CA THR A 492 -0.42 -44.87 15.88
C THR A 492 -1.66 -45.36 16.62
N HIS A 493 -1.68 -45.30 17.95
CA HIS A 493 -2.85 -45.70 18.74
C HIS A 493 -4.00 -44.68 18.60
N THR A 494 -3.73 -43.38 18.71
CA THR A 494 -4.77 -42.35 18.55
C THR A 494 -5.32 -42.32 17.13
N THR A 495 -4.47 -42.36 16.11
CA THR A 495 -4.94 -42.43 14.71
C THR A 495 -5.70 -43.73 14.42
N GLN A 496 -5.31 -44.86 15.02
CA GLN A 496 -6.08 -46.10 14.93
C GLN A 496 -7.46 -45.97 15.61
N GLU A 497 -7.54 -45.43 16.83
CA GLU A 497 -8.82 -45.19 17.49
C GLU A 497 -9.71 -44.20 16.72
N ASP A 498 -9.13 -43.15 16.15
CA ASP A 498 -9.83 -42.16 15.32
C ASP A 498 -10.44 -42.86 14.09
N LEU A 499 -9.65 -43.67 13.38
CA LEU A 499 -10.11 -44.47 12.24
C LEU A 499 -11.13 -45.55 12.63
N GLU A 500 -11.00 -46.18 13.80
CA GLU A 500 -11.99 -47.14 14.31
C GLU A 500 -13.31 -46.44 14.68
N ARG A 501 -13.23 -45.24 15.26
CA ARG A 501 -14.40 -44.38 15.55
C ARG A 501 -15.07 -43.92 14.25
N GLU A 502 -14.34 -43.40 13.28
CA GLU A 502 -14.88 -43.08 11.94
C GLU A 502 -15.50 -44.31 11.26
N ARG A 503 -14.81 -45.46 11.27
CA ARG A 503 -15.32 -46.72 10.71
C ARG A 503 -16.63 -47.16 11.39
N SER A 504 -16.76 -46.99 12.70
CA SER A 504 -17.98 -47.31 13.43
C SER A 504 -19.15 -46.35 13.10
N GLN A 505 -18.85 -45.06 12.90
CA GLN A 505 -19.83 -44.05 12.48
C GLN A 505 -20.31 -44.33 11.06
N LEU A 506 -19.38 -44.59 10.12
CA LEU A 506 -19.70 -44.96 8.74
C LEU A 506 -20.48 -46.27 8.65
N LEU A 507 -20.14 -47.27 9.47
CA LEU A 507 -20.92 -48.52 9.56
C LEU A 507 -22.35 -48.24 10.05
N THR A 508 -22.52 -47.39 11.05
CA THR A 508 -23.84 -47.01 11.58
C THR A 508 -24.66 -46.24 10.54
N GLN A 509 -24.04 -45.30 9.82
CA GLN A 509 -24.68 -44.57 8.72
C GLN A 509 -25.06 -45.50 7.57
N ALA A 510 -24.22 -46.48 7.23
CA ALA A 510 -24.50 -47.48 6.21
C ALA A 510 -25.71 -48.36 6.59
N ILE A 511 -25.77 -48.84 7.84
CA ILE A 511 -26.92 -49.62 8.35
C ILE A 511 -28.21 -48.80 8.26
N VAL A 512 -28.22 -47.55 8.72
CA VAL A 512 -29.40 -46.66 8.63
C VAL A 512 -29.81 -46.40 7.17
N ALA A 513 -28.84 -46.25 6.26
CA ALA A 513 -29.13 -46.10 4.83
C ALA A 513 -29.70 -47.40 4.20
N GLU A 514 -29.20 -48.57 4.60
CA GLU A 514 -29.74 -49.87 4.19
C GLU A 514 -31.18 -50.06 4.71
N GLU A 515 -31.47 -49.69 5.97
CA GLU A 515 -32.83 -49.70 6.54
C GLU A 515 -33.77 -48.77 5.77
N GLN A 516 -33.36 -47.53 5.46
CA GLN A 516 -34.15 -46.59 4.64
C GLN A 516 -34.44 -47.14 3.23
N VAL A 517 -33.47 -47.83 2.61
CA VAL A 517 -33.68 -48.48 1.31
C VAL A 517 -34.68 -49.64 1.42
N LEU A 518 -34.65 -50.42 2.51
CA LEU A 518 -35.65 -51.46 2.77
C LEU A 518 -37.05 -50.87 3.00
N GLU A 519 -37.19 -49.78 3.76
CA GLU A 519 -38.46 -49.08 3.95
C GLU A 519 -39.04 -48.55 2.63
N LEU A 520 -38.19 -47.94 1.79
CA LEU A 520 -38.58 -47.46 0.46
C LEU A 520 -38.97 -48.61 -0.47
N GLN A 521 -38.24 -49.73 -0.44
CA GLN A 521 -38.57 -50.93 -1.20
C GLN A 521 -39.92 -51.51 -0.76
N GLU A 522 -40.16 -51.64 0.55
CA GLU A 522 -41.45 -52.08 1.09
C GLU A 522 -42.59 -51.12 0.70
N TYR A 523 -42.36 -49.81 0.74
CA TYR A 523 -43.33 -48.81 0.31
C TYR A 523 -43.68 -48.98 -1.17
N VAL A 524 -42.67 -49.11 -2.03
CA VAL A 524 -42.84 -49.36 -3.46
C VAL A 524 -43.59 -50.67 -3.69
N ASP A 525 -43.25 -51.76 -3.02
CA ASP A 525 -43.95 -53.04 -3.19
C ASP A 525 -45.40 -53.00 -2.70
N LYS A 526 -45.67 -52.36 -1.56
CA LYS A 526 -47.05 -52.12 -1.05
C LYS A 526 -47.87 -51.30 -2.04
N HIS A 527 -47.29 -50.24 -2.61
CA HIS A 527 -47.98 -49.39 -3.59
C HIS A 527 -48.13 -50.07 -4.96
N LEU A 528 -47.12 -50.80 -5.44
CA LEU A 528 -47.23 -51.62 -6.66
C LEU A 528 -48.28 -52.71 -6.52
N ALA A 529 -48.41 -53.35 -5.35
CA ALA A 529 -49.47 -54.32 -5.08
C ALA A 529 -50.86 -53.66 -5.14
N ARG A 530 -51.04 -52.48 -4.52
CA ARG A 530 -52.28 -51.68 -4.61
C ARG A 530 -52.59 -51.26 -6.05
N TYR A 531 -51.61 -50.75 -6.80
CA TYR A 531 -51.80 -50.38 -8.20
C TYR A 531 -52.13 -51.58 -9.09
N LYS A 532 -51.50 -52.75 -8.87
CA LYS A 532 -51.87 -53.99 -9.57
C LYS A 532 -53.31 -54.41 -9.24
N GLN A 533 -53.74 -54.32 -7.99
CA GLN A 533 -55.13 -54.60 -7.58
C GLN A 533 -56.12 -53.61 -8.20
N GLU A 534 -55.81 -52.31 -8.23
CA GLU A 534 -56.69 -51.30 -8.83
C GLU A 534 -56.72 -51.41 -10.36
N ILE A 535 -55.59 -51.68 -11.02
CA ILE A 535 -55.56 -52.02 -12.46
C ILE A 535 -56.41 -53.27 -12.74
N LEU A 536 -56.37 -54.29 -11.88
CA LEU A 536 -57.25 -55.46 -12.01
C LEU A 536 -58.72 -55.13 -11.74
N ARG A 537 -59.02 -54.22 -10.80
CA ARG A 537 -60.38 -53.72 -10.54
C ARG A 537 -60.92 -52.94 -11.73
N LEU A 538 -60.15 -51.98 -12.25
CA LEU A 538 -60.48 -51.19 -13.43
C LEU A 538 -60.62 -52.09 -14.67
N ARG A 539 -59.74 -53.08 -14.86
CA ARG A 539 -59.89 -54.10 -15.92
C ARG A 539 -61.11 -55.00 -15.74
N LYS A 540 -61.58 -55.26 -14.52
CA LYS A 540 -62.88 -55.94 -14.28
C LYS A 540 -64.07 -55.03 -14.56
N LEU A 541 -63.96 -53.74 -14.23
CA LEU A 541 -64.99 -52.73 -14.53
C LEU A 541 -65.16 -52.54 -16.04
N VAL A 542 -64.05 -52.42 -16.76
CA VAL A 542 -63.99 -52.30 -18.23
C VAL A 542 -64.29 -53.65 -18.91
N GLY A 543 -63.89 -54.76 -18.29
CA GLY A 543 -64.03 -56.12 -18.84
C GLY A 543 -65.40 -56.78 -18.70
N SER A 544 -66.45 -56.02 -18.35
CA SER A 544 -67.85 -56.48 -18.58
C SER A 544 -68.31 -56.26 -20.02
N GLU A 545 -67.50 -55.60 -20.86
CA GLU A 545 -67.59 -55.67 -22.32
C GLU A 545 -66.26 -56.23 -22.87
N ALA A 546 -66.34 -57.30 -23.67
CA ALA A 546 -65.20 -58.00 -24.27
C ALA A 546 -65.32 -57.95 -25.80
N PRO A 547 -64.31 -58.37 -26.59
CA PRO A 547 -62.84 -58.40 -26.41
C PRO A 547 -62.13 -57.58 -27.54
N ARG A 548 -60.82 -57.83 -27.80
CA ARG A 548 -60.02 -57.41 -29.01
C ARG A 548 -59.52 -55.94 -28.96
N ALA A 549 -58.30 -55.55 -29.39
CA ALA A 549 -57.01 -56.22 -29.67
C ALA A 549 -55.87 -55.16 -29.81
N PHE A 550 -54.59 -55.59 -29.84
CA PHE A 550 -53.35 -54.90 -30.32
C PHE A 550 -53.19 -53.38 -30.04
N SER A 551 -52.09 -52.84 -29.50
CA SER A 551 -50.66 -53.16 -29.59
C SER A 551 -49.88 -52.18 -28.66
N ALA A 552 -48.54 -52.11 -28.52
CA ALA A 552 -47.37 -52.85 -29.02
C ALA A 552 -46.16 -52.56 -28.10
N GLY A 553 -45.05 -53.28 -28.29
CA GLY A 553 -43.68 -52.74 -28.16
C GLY A 553 -43.16 -52.26 -26.79
N ALA A 554 -42.67 -53.18 -25.97
CA ALA A 554 -41.59 -52.97 -24.98
C ALA A 554 -40.98 -54.34 -24.67
N SER A 555 -39.96 -54.77 -25.42
CA SER A 555 -38.52 -54.51 -25.20
C SER A 555 -37.92 -55.37 -24.07
N ASP A 556 -37.15 -56.37 -24.49
CA ASP A 556 -36.20 -57.24 -23.78
C ASP A 556 -36.25 -57.40 -22.26
N ALA A 557 -36.47 -58.65 -21.85
CA ALA A 557 -36.06 -59.16 -20.56
C ALA A 557 -34.53 -59.30 -20.48
N HIS A 558 -33.81 -58.18 -20.38
CA HIS A 558 -32.40 -58.22 -20.00
C HIS A 558 -32.25 -58.42 -18.50
N VAL A 559 -31.80 -59.63 -18.16
CA VAL A 559 -31.36 -60.09 -16.84
C VAL A 559 -30.49 -59.02 -16.16
N MET A 560 -31.03 -58.30 -15.17
CA MET A 560 -30.16 -57.59 -14.23
C MET A 560 -29.44 -58.60 -13.36
N GLN A 561 -28.13 -58.69 -13.60
CA GLN A 561 -27.23 -59.54 -12.86
C GLN A 561 -27.31 -59.24 -11.37
N ARG A 562 -27.56 -60.30 -10.59
CA ARG A 562 -27.40 -60.31 -9.14
C ARG A 562 -25.92 -60.11 -8.83
N TYR A 563 -25.47 -58.86 -8.71
CA TYR A 563 -24.11 -58.51 -8.31
C TYR A 563 -23.89 -58.89 -6.84
N LYS A 564 -23.64 -60.18 -6.63
CA LYS A 564 -23.14 -60.75 -5.39
C LYS A 564 -21.67 -60.33 -5.26
N ARG A 565 -21.41 -59.08 -4.88
CA ARG A 565 -20.04 -58.62 -4.62
C ARG A 565 -19.59 -59.27 -3.32
N ILE A 566 -18.76 -60.30 -3.48
CA ILE A 566 -18.12 -61.02 -2.38
C ILE A 566 -17.25 -60.03 -1.63
N THR A 567 -17.49 -59.86 -0.33
CA THR A 567 -16.58 -59.19 0.59
C THR A 567 -15.38 -60.10 0.85
N SER A 568 -14.37 -60.00 -0.02
CA SER A 568 -13.05 -60.55 0.25
C SER A 568 -12.38 -59.71 1.33
N HIS A 569 -12.61 -60.08 2.59
CA HIS A 569 -11.78 -59.64 3.71
C HIS A 569 -10.45 -60.38 3.64
N GLU A 570 -9.43 -59.71 3.09
CA GLU A 570 -8.03 -59.97 3.42
C GLU A 570 -7.46 -58.69 4.03
N LEU A 571 -7.36 -58.70 5.36
CA LEU A 571 -6.30 -58.12 6.20
C LEU A 571 -6.44 -58.73 7.60
#